data_AF-A0A430AWS4-F1
#
_entry.id   AF-A0A430AWS4-F1
#
_cell.length_a   1.000
_cell.length_b   1.000
_cell.length_c   1.000
_cell.angle_alpha   90.00
_cell.angle_beta   90.00
_cell.angle_gamma   90.00
#
_symmetry.space_group_name_H-M   'P 1'
#
loop_
_entity.id
_entity.type
_entity.pdbx_description
1 polymer ?
#
loop_
_entity_poly.entity_id
_entity_poly.type
_entity_poly.pdbx_seq_one_letter_code
_entity_poly.pdbx_strand_id
1 'polypeptide(L)'
;MYWTPNNHCQEMLIMKKREQEQQVLQQVNALLDLDISSEERKALAYAKKGLEKSDYFPSVIGALRNDLTPLAMRRSLSPAVSKFYLTVTNHKYMNKNFGGGLISTWANIFK
;
A
#
# COMPACT_ATOMS: atom_id res chain seq x y z
N MET A 1 19.09 -1.46 40.56
CA MET A 1 18.36 -2.31 39.59
C MET A 1 17.75 -1.38 38.55
N TYR A 2 18.37 -1.27 37.37
CA TYR A 2 17.85 -0.42 36.29
C TYR A 2 16.82 -1.22 35.48
N TRP A 3 15.54 -0.89 35.66
CA TRP A 3 14.49 -1.28 34.71
C TRP A 3 14.69 -0.44 33.43
N THR A 4 15.06 -1.06 32.31
CA THR A 4 15.08 -0.40 31.00
C THR A 4 13.73 -0.64 30.29
N PRO A 5 12.84 0.36 30.17
CA PRO A 5 11.52 0.18 29.57
C PRO A 5 11.55 0.23 28.03
N ASN A 6 12.69 -0.02 27.38
CA ASN A 6 12.90 0.32 25.97
C ASN A 6 12.54 -0.81 24.99
N ASN A 7 12.62 -2.08 25.41
CA ASN A 7 12.44 -3.21 24.48
C ASN A 7 10.96 -3.46 24.10
N HIS A 8 10.01 -3.19 25.01
CA HIS A 8 8.59 -3.42 24.76
C HIS A 8 8.00 -2.46 23.71
N CYS A 9 8.50 -1.23 23.65
CA CYS A 9 8.06 -0.23 22.67
C CYS A 9 8.58 -0.53 21.26
N GLN A 10 9.80 -1.06 21.13
CA GLN A 10 10.35 -1.42 19.82
C GLN A 10 9.65 -2.62 19.19
N GLU A 11 9.30 -3.64 19.99
CA GLU A 11 8.61 -4.83 19.50
C GLU A 11 7.19 -4.52 18.99
N MET A 12 6.47 -3.64 19.70
CA MET A 12 5.14 -3.17 19.26
C MET A 12 5.17 -2.40 17.94
N LEU A 13 6.22 -1.61 17.68
CA LEU A 13 6.38 -0.88 16.41
C LEU A 13 6.68 -1.83 15.24
N ILE A 14 7.46 -2.88 15.47
CA ILE A 14 7.82 -3.89 14.45
C ILE A 14 6.60 -4.76 14.08
N MET A 15 5.73 -5.10 15.05
CA MET A 15 4.49 -5.85 14.75
C MET A 15 3.47 -5.01 13.97
N LYS A 16 3.24 -3.74 14.36
CA LYS A 16 2.32 -2.85 13.65
C LYS A 16 2.74 -2.57 12.21
N LYS A 17 4.04 -2.44 11.95
CA LYS A 17 4.56 -2.20 10.60
C LYS A 17 4.27 -3.38 9.67
N ARG A 18 4.46 -4.61 10.15
CA ARG A 18 4.19 -5.84 9.39
C ARG A 18 2.72 -6.02 9.04
N GLU A 19 1.81 -5.70 9.95
CA GLU A 19 0.36 -5.79 9.69
C GLU A 19 -0.06 -4.83 8.56
N GLN A 20 0.46 -3.60 8.57
CA GLN A 20 0.21 -2.63 7.52
C GLN A 20 0.77 -3.07 6.16
N GLU A 21 2.01 -3.57 6.14
CA GLU A 21 2.64 -4.11 4.91
C GLU A 21 1.83 -5.28 4.34
N GLN A 22 1.36 -6.20 5.20
CA GLN A 22 0.52 -7.32 4.79
C GLN A 22 -0.83 -6.88 4.21
N GLN A 23 -1.48 -5.90 4.81
CA GLN A 23 -2.76 -5.39 4.29
C GLN A 23 -2.61 -4.75 2.91
N VAL A 24 -1.54 -4.02 2.67
CA VAL A 24 -1.25 -3.46 1.34
C VAL A 24 -0.93 -4.57 0.35
N LEU A 25 -0.15 -5.57 0.77
CA LEU A 25 0.19 -6.71 -0.08
C LEU A 25 -1.07 -7.50 -0.47
N GLN A 26 -2.02 -7.69 0.44
CA GLN A 26 -3.32 -8.29 0.14
C GLN A 26 -4.11 -7.46 -0.89
N GLN A 27 -4.12 -6.14 -0.76
CA GLN A 27 -4.80 -5.25 -1.70
C GLN A 27 -4.15 -5.27 -3.09
N VAL A 28 -2.82 -5.24 -3.14
CA VAL A 28 -2.07 -5.35 -4.40
C VAL A 28 -2.33 -6.70 -5.06
N ASN A 29 -2.40 -7.80 -4.30
CA ASN A 29 -2.80 -9.11 -4.85
C ASN A 29 -4.24 -9.10 -5.38
N ALA A 30 -5.19 -8.51 -4.65
CA ALA A 30 -6.57 -8.40 -5.12
C ALA A 30 -6.68 -7.57 -6.41
N LEU A 31 -5.88 -6.50 -6.54
CA LEU A 31 -5.78 -5.73 -7.79
C LEU A 31 -5.15 -6.52 -8.93
N LEU A 32 -4.15 -7.36 -8.66
CA LEU A 32 -3.50 -8.21 -9.66
C LEU A 32 -4.42 -9.34 -10.19
N ASP A 33 -5.47 -9.68 -9.43
CA ASP A 33 -6.50 -10.65 -9.79
C ASP A 33 -7.57 -10.05 -10.72
N LEU A 34 -7.73 -8.72 -10.70
CA LEU A 34 -8.64 -8.02 -11.60
C LEU A 34 -8.10 -8.00 -13.04
N ASP A 35 -9.02 -7.80 -13.99
CA ASP A 35 -8.67 -7.50 -15.38
C ASP A 35 -8.12 -6.07 -15.46
N ILE A 36 -6.79 -5.98 -15.44
CA ILE A 36 -6.01 -4.74 -15.47
C ILE A 36 -5.03 -4.78 -16.63
N SER A 37 -4.61 -3.61 -17.10
CA SER A 37 -3.65 -3.51 -18.18
C SER A 37 -2.28 -4.08 -17.77
N SER A 38 -1.50 -4.55 -18.75
CA SER A 38 -0.14 -5.06 -18.51
C SER A 38 0.77 -4.01 -17.87
N GLU A 39 0.53 -2.71 -18.10
CA GLU A 39 1.28 -1.62 -17.49
C GLU A 39 0.96 -1.48 -16.00
N GLU A 40 -0.33 -1.55 -15.63
CA GLU A 40 -0.78 -1.56 -14.23
C GLU A 40 -0.27 -2.79 -13.49
N ARG A 41 -0.34 -3.95 -14.14
CA ARG A 41 0.15 -5.21 -13.60
C ARG A 41 1.65 -5.15 -13.31
N LYS A 42 2.45 -4.49 -14.16
CA LYS A 42 3.88 -4.26 -13.91
C LYS A 42 4.09 -3.38 -12.68
N ALA A 43 3.39 -2.25 -12.58
CA ALA A 43 3.50 -1.34 -11.44
C ALA A 43 3.11 -2.02 -10.11
N LEU A 44 2.00 -2.77 -10.11
CA LEU A 44 1.52 -3.52 -8.95
C LEU A 44 2.45 -4.68 -8.58
N ALA A 45 2.97 -5.42 -9.55
CA ALA A 45 3.95 -6.48 -9.29
C ALA A 45 5.27 -5.93 -8.73
N TYR A 46 5.70 -4.75 -9.18
CA TYR A 46 6.84 -4.04 -8.60
C TYR A 46 6.55 -3.65 -7.15
N ALA A 47 5.35 -3.12 -6.88
CA ALA A 47 4.90 -2.78 -5.53
C ALA A 47 4.94 -3.98 -4.58
N LYS A 48 4.38 -5.11 -5.04
CA LYS A 48 4.37 -6.37 -4.29
C LYS A 48 5.79 -6.79 -3.92
N LYS A 49 6.72 -6.81 -4.90
CA LYS A 49 8.13 -7.14 -4.66
C LYS A 49 8.79 -6.19 -3.66
N GLY A 50 8.49 -4.89 -3.73
CA GLY A 50 8.99 -3.90 -2.78
C GLY A 50 8.48 -4.15 -1.35
N LEU A 51 7.19 -4.46 -1.21
CA LEU A 51 6.56 -4.79 0.07
C LEU A 51 7.09 -6.11 0.64
N GLU A 52 7.30 -7.13 -0.20
CA GLU A 52 7.89 -8.43 0.20
C GLU A 52 9.34 -8.28 0.67
N LYS A 53 10.07 -7.33 0.09
CA LYS A 53 11.46 -7.02 0.48
C LYS A 53 11.55 -6.14 1.74
N SER A 54 10.41 -5.77 2.35
CA SER A 54 10.29 -4.77 3.42
C SER A 54 11.01 -3.46 3.08
N ASP A 55 10.99 -3.10 1.79
CA ASP A 55 11.50 -1.82 1.33
C ASP A 55 10.66 -0.68 1.93
N TYR A 56 11.26 0.49 2.10
CA TYR A 56 10.63 1.61 2.78
C TYR A 56 9.33 1.98 2.04
N PHE A 57 8.19 1.82 2.72
CA PHE A 57 6.85 2.03 2.18
C PHE A 57 6.70 3.25 1.24
N PRO A 58 7.19 4.46 1.59
CA PRO A 58 7.08 5.60 0.69
C PRO A 58 7.98 5.53 -0.55
N SER A 59 9.07 4.75 -0.57
CA SER A 59 9.82 4.45 -1.80
C SER A 59 8.95 3.64 -2.77
N VAL A 60 8.26 2.63 -2.25
CA VAL A 60 7.32 1.83 -3.05
C VAL A 60 6.19 2.70 -3.60
N ILE A 61 5.59 3.56 -2.76
CA ILE A 61 4.55 4.51 -3.21
C ILE A 61 5.09 5.51 -4.22
N GLY A 62 6.34 5.98 -4.07
CA GLY A 62 7.00 6.87 -5.02
C GLY A 62 7.18 6.24 -6.40
N ALA A 63 7.65 4.98 -6.45
CA ALA A 63 7.75 4.22 -7.68
C ALA A 63 6.37 3.99 -8.31
N LEU A 64 5.40 3.55 -7.50
CA LEU A 64 4.02 3.36 -7.93
C LEU A 64 3.44 4.62 -8.55
N ARG A 65 3.70 5.77 -7.92
CA ARG A 65 3.23 7.05 -8.41
C ARG A 65 3.89 7.44 -9.73
N ASN A 66 5.19 7.20 -9.90
CA ASN A 66 5.85 7.45 -11.18
C ASN A 66 5.29 6.59 -12.33
N ASP A 67 4.95 5.33 -12.06
CA ASP A 67 4.37 4.44 -13.07
C ASP A 67 2.88 4.72 -13.33
N LEU A 68 2.09 4.96 -12.27
CA LEU A 68 0.63 5.13 -12.39
C LEU A 68 0.21 6.55 -12.77
N THR A 69 0.99 7.60 -12.48
CA THR A 69 0.67 9.00 -12.87
C THR A 69 0.45 9.16 -14.38
N PRO A 70 1.37 8.72 -15.26
CA PRO A 70 1.16 8.85 -16.70
C PRO A 70 -0.04 8.02 -17.19
N LEU A 71 -0.29 6.85 -16.59
CA LEU A 71 -1.46 6.01 -16.90
C LEU A 71 -2.78 6.68 -16.46
N ALA A 72 -2.77 7.35 -15.30
CA ALA A 72 -3.89 8.13 -14.78
C ALA A 72 -4.22 9.30 -15.70
N MET A 73 -3.18 10.04 -16.14
CA MET A 73 -3.32 11.17 -17.05
C MET A 73 -3.91 10.73 -18.40
N ARG A 74 -3.57 9.53 -18.87
CA ARG A 74 -4.14 8.92 -20.08
C ARG A 74 -5.53 8.32 -19.89
N ARG A 75 -6.10 8.36 -18.68
CA ARG A 75 -7.34 7.67 -18.30
C ARG A 75 -7.33 6.16 -18.61
N SER A 76 -6.15 5.56 -18.63
CA SER A 76 -5.95 4.13 -18.90
C SER A 76 -5.89 3.30 -17.62
N LEU A 77 -6.10 3.92 -16.46
CA LEU A 77 -6.19 3.25 -15.17
C LEU A 77 -7.56 2.61 -14.98
N SER A 78 -7.54 1.34 -14.56
CA SER A 78 -8.72 0.65 -14.08
C SER A 78 -9.26 1.35 -12.83
N PRO A 79 -10.60 1.45 -12.65
CA PRO A 79 -11.20 2.18 -11.52
C PRO A 79 -10.72 1.67 -10.16
N ALA A 80 -10.42 0.38 -10.03
CA ALA A 80 -9.86 -0.19 -8.79
C ALA A 80 -8.43 0.31 -8.51
N VAL A 81 -7.57 0.30 -9.54
CA VAL A 81 -6.17 0.76 -9.43
C VAL A 81 -6.11 2.27 -9.20
N SER A 82 -7.00 3.04 -9.84
CA SER A 82 -7.12 4.49 -9.63
C SER A 82 -7.53 4.82 -8.18
N LYS A 83 -8.52 4.11 -7.62
CA LYS A 83 -8.92 4.28 -6.21
C LYS A 83 -7.78 3.92 -5.25
N PHE A 84 -7.06 2.82 -5.51
CA PHE A 84 -5.88 2.47 -4.72
C PHE A 84 -4.82 3.57 -4.77
N TYR A 85 -4.48 4.04 -5.98
CA TYR A 85 -3.53 5.12 -6.20
C TYR A 85 -3.91 6.40 -5.42
N LEU A 86 -5.17 6.82 -5.49
CA LEU A 86 -5.67 7.97 -4.74
C LEU A 86 -5.60 7.74 -3.22
N THR A 87 -5.83 6.51 -2.78
CA THR A 87 -5.79 6.17 -1.36
C THR A 87 -4.36 6.20 -0.81
N VAL A 88 -3.38 5.65 -1.55
CA VAL A 88 -1.97 5.65 -1.13
C VAL A 88 -1.29 7.01 -1.27
N THR A 89 -1.77 7.87 -2.18
CA THR A 89 -1.22 9.22 -2.37
C THR A 89 -1.86 10.27 -1.46
N ASN A 90 -2.97 9.95 -0.81
CA ASN A 90 -3.64 10.89 0.08
C ASN A 90 -2.91 11.00 1.43
N HIS A 91 -2.41 12.20 1.71
CA HIS A 91 -1.58 12.55 2.87
C HIS A 91 -2.19 12.16 4.23
N LYS A 92 -3.52 12.06 4.33
CA LYS A 92 -4.22 11.62 5.55
C LYS A 92 -3.88 10.19 5.97
N TYR A 93 -3.50 9.33 5.04
CA TYR A 93 -3.27 7.91 5.31
C TYR A 93 -1.85 7.66 5.88
N MET A 94 -0.85 8.46 5.50
CA MET A 94 0.53 8.29 6.00
C MET A 94 0.71 8.67 7.48
N ASN A 95 -0.18 9.48 8.07
CA ASN A 95 0.12 10.14 9.34
C ASN A 95 -0.31 9.40 10.62
N LYS A 96 -1.21 8.39 10.62
CA LYS A 96 -1.47 7.62 11.87
C LYS A 96 -2.21 6.29 11.83
N ASN A 97 -3.02 5.96 10.83
CA ASN A 97 -3.88 4.76 10.88
C ASN A 97 -4.05 4.10 9.51
N PHE A 98 -2.94 3.78 8.84
CA PHE A 98 -2.96 3.13 7.52
C PHE A 98 -3.84 1.87 7.51
N GLY A 99 -3.86 1.09 8.60
CA GLY A 99 -4.66 -0.14 8.66
C GLY A 99 -6.18 0.02 8.75
N GLY A 100 -6.71 1.11 9.32
CA GLY A 100 -8.17 1.27 9.48
C GLY A 100 -8.86 1.91 8.27
N GLY A 101 -8.23 2.92 7.69
CA GLY A 101 -8.81 3.66 6.57
C GLY A 101 -8.78 2.90 5.25
N LEU A 102 -7.75 2.06 5.03
CA LEU A 102 -7.65 1.25 3.83
C LEU A 102 -8.73 0.17 3.78
N ILE A 103 -8.88 -0.62 4.85
CA ILE A 103 -9.91 -1.69 4.90
C ILE A 103 -11.29 -1.12 4.60
N SER A 104 -11.61 0.03 5.20
CA SER A 104 -12.92 0.70 5.03
C SER A 104 -13.16 1.15 3.58
N THR A 105 -12.12 1.64 2.92
CA THR A 105 -12.20 2.06 1.51
C THR A 105 -12.33 0.86 0.58
N TRP A 106 -11.63 -0.24 0.87
CA TRP A 106 -11.62 -1.45 0.05
C TRP A 106 -12.86 -2.33 0.19
N ALA A 107 -13.39 -2.49 1.41
CA ALA A 107 -14.63 -3.20 1.65
C ALA A 107 -15.80 -2.60 0.85
N ASN A 108 -15.74 -1.29 0.55
CA ASN A 108 -16.75 -0.59 -0.23
C ASN A 108 -16.53 -0.66 -1.75
N ILE A 109 -15.36 -1.13 -2.21
CA ILE A 109 -15.04 -1.28 -3.64
C ILE A 109 -15.41 -2.68 -4.14
N PHE A 110 -15.30 -3.70 -3.30
CA PHE A 110 -15.64 -5.10 -3.62
C PHE A 110 -17.02 -5.54 -3.11
N LYS A 111 -17.89 -4.59 -2.76
CA LYS A 111 -19.27 -4.85 -2.29
C LYS A 111 -20.26 -4.91 -3.44
#